data_AF-A0A9E5MYA1-F1
#
_entry.id   AF-A0A9E5MYA1-F1
#
_cell.length_a   1.000
_cell.length_b   1.000
_cell.length_c   1.000
_cell.angle_alpha   90.00
_cell.angle_beta   90.00
_cell.angle_gamma   90.00
#
_symmetry.space_group_name_H-M   'P 1'
#
loop_
_entity.id
_entity.type
_entity.pdbx_description
1 polymer ?
#
loop_
_entity_poly.entity_id
_entity_poly.type
_entity_poly.pdbx_seq_one_letter_code
_entity_poly.pdbx_strand_id
1 'polypeptide(L)'
;TINLARRLQNEFNGKLDISFSAGTDCFNVADILACNIRPVTACSDILKPGGYGRLGQYLEEIARNFAEVGADSIEGFIAARGQTQDLARAGLKNLDAYASAVVADEAYQKSRFPYENIKTPRELTAFDCVKAPCVSTCPVSQDIPRYMYHTARGHYQKAMAVILETNPFPNVQGMVCDHLCQFKCTRLN
;
A
#
# COMPACT_ATOMS: atom_id res chain seq x y z
N THR A 1 -8.98 3.13 6.89
CA THR A 1 -9.82 2.02 6.39
C THR A 1 -10.48 1.21 7.48
N ILE A 2 -9.82 0.92 8.61
CA ILE A 2 -10.46 0.24 9.75
C ILE A 2 -11.72 0.97 10.27
N ASN A 3 -11.73 2.31 10.21
CA ASN A 3 -12.90 3.13 10.52
C ASN A 3 -14.12 2.86 9.62
N LEU A 4 -13.91 2.45 8.37
CA LEU A 4 -15.01 2.02 7.49
C LEU A 4 -15.56 0.67 7.95
N ALA A 5 -14.68 -0.28 8.29
CA ALA A 5 -15.09 -1.56 8.86
C ALA A 5 -15.90 -1.35 10.15
N ARG A 6 -15.46 -0.43 11.04
CA ARG A 6 -16.22 -0.02 12.22
C ARG A 6 -17.63 0.46 11.89
N ARG A 7 -17.77 1.36 10.91
CA ARG A 7 -19.08 1.90 10.49
C ARG A 7 -20.00 0.81 9.97
N LEU A 8 -19.47 -0.07 9.11
CA LEU A 8 -20.24 -1.20 8.57
C LEU A 8 -20.65 -2.17 9.69
N GLN A 9 -19.73 -2.55 10.57
CA GLN A 9 -20.07 -3.48 11.65
C GLN A 9 -21.07 -2.90 12.64
N ASN A 10 -21.03 -1.59 12.93
CA ASN A 10 -22.05 -0.95 13.76
C ASN A 10 -23.44 -1.01 13.10
N GLU A 11 -23.54 -0.81 11.78
CA GLU A 11 -24.80 -0.94 11.03
C GLU A 11 -25.34 -2.38 11.06
N PHE A 12 -24.45 -3.37 10.92
CA PHE A 12 -24.81 -4.79 10.86
C PHE A 12 -24.70 -5.52 12.21
N ASN A 13 -24.55 -4.79 13.33
CA ASN A 13 -24.42 -5.33 14.68
C ASN A 13 -23.32 -6.42 14.83
N GLY A 14 -22.17 -6.23 14.17
CA GLY A 14 -21.03 -7.14 14.24
C GLY A 14 -21.20 -8.46 13.45
N LYS A 15 -22.27 -8.60 12.66
CA LYS A 15 -22.61 -9.85 11.94
C LYS A 15 -22.15 -9.87 10.48
N LEU A 16 -21.62 -8.77 9.96
CA LEU A 16 -21.17 -8.72 8.58
C LEU A 16 -19.80 -9.40 8.47
N ASP A 17 -19.67 -10.38 7.59
CA ASP A 17 -18.37 -10.96 7.26
C ASP A 17 -17.56 -9.95 6.41
N ILE A 18 -16.35 -9.63 6.85
CA ILE A 18 -15.47 -8.66 6.19
C ILE A 18 -14.12 -9.30 5.90
N SER A 19 -13.78 -9.36 4.62
CA SER A 19 -12.39 -9.56 4.17
C SER A 19 -11.63 -8.23 4.20
N PHE A 20 -10.43 -8.20 4.75
CA PHE A 20 -9.66 -6.96 4.94
C PHE A 20 -8.31 -6.99 4.24
N SER A 21 -7.95 -5.87 3.59
CA SER A 21 -6.75 -5.76 2.74
C SER A 21 -6.08 -4.37 2.81
N ALA A 22 -6.23 -3.66 3.92
CA ALA A 22 -5.92 -2.24 3.97
C ALA A 22 -4.91 -1.88 5.06
N GLY A 23 -3.63 -1.84 4.67
CA GLY A 23 -2.55 -1.43 5.56
C GLY A 23 -2.20 -2.45 6.64
N THR A 24 -2.51 -3.73 6.40
CA THR A 24 -2.11 -4.82 7.28
C THR A 24 -0.59 -5.02 7.22
N ASP A 25 0.03 -5.12 8.38
CA ASP A 25 1.42 -5.49 8.60
C ASP A 25 1.55 -6.53 9.74
N CYS A 26 2.77 -6.96 10.05
CA CYS A 26 3.01 -7.94 11.12
C CYS A 26 2.61 -7.43 12.51
N PHE A 27 2.60 -6.12 12.76
CA PHE A 27 2.32 -5.56 14.07
C PHE A 27 0.82 -5.40 14.34
N ASN A 28 0.02 -5.18 13.31
CA ASN A 28 -1.42 -4.92 13.46
C ASN A 28 -2.33 -6.08 13.06
N VAL A 29 -1.81 -7.16 12.47
CA VAL A 29 -2.60 -8.30 12.02
C VAL A 29 -3.38 -8.96 13.17
N ALA A 30 -2.78 -9.05 14.36
CA ALA A 30 -3.44 -9.62 15.53
C ALA A 30 -4.62 -8.77 15.99
N ASP A 31 -4.49 -7.44 16.03
CA ASP A 31 -5.61 -6.55 16.37
C ASP A 31 -6.75 -6.65 15.36
N ILE A 32 -6.45 -6.78 14.06
CA ILE A 32 -7.47 -6.98 13.02
C ILE A 32 -8.21 -8.31 13.24
N LEU A 33 -7.49 -9.40 13.54
CA LEU A 33 -8.10 -10.69 13.85
C LEU A 33 -8.98 -10.62 15.10
N ALA A 34 -8.55 -9.91 16.15
CA ALA A 34 -9.33 -9.70 17.36
C ALA A 34 -10.67 -8.98 17.09
N CYS A 35 -10.75 -8.17 16.04
CA CYS A 35 -11.98 -7.50 15.60
C CYS A 35 -12.99 -8.45 14.92
N ASN A 36 -12.74 -9.76 14.88
CA ASN A 36 -13.50 -10.75 14.11
C ASN A 36 -13.55 -10.43 12.60
N ILE A 37 -12.49 -9.81 12.08
CA ILE A 37 -12.34 -9.49 10.65
C ILE A 37 -11.46 -10.55 10.02
N ARG A 38 -12.06 -11.35 9.13
CA ARG A 38 -11.39 -12.46 8.44
C ARG A 38 -12.09 -12.79 7.11
N PRO A 39 -11.34 -13.18 6.07
CA PRO A 39 -9.88 -13.32 6.02
C PRO A 39 -9.13 -11.98 5.95
N VAL A 40 -7.86 -11.98 6.38
CA VAL A 40 -6.96 -10.81 6.30
C VAL A 40 -5.91 -11.06 5.22
N THR A 41 -5.68 -10.06 4.37
CA THR A 41 -4.70 -10.12 3.27
C THR A 41 -3.74 -8.94 3.36
N ALA A 42 -2.47 -9.17 3.00
CA ALA A 42 -1.44 -8.14 2.99
C ALA A 42 -0.79 -8.06 1.60
N CYS A 43 -0.40 -6.85 1.19
CA CYS A 43 0.24 -6.59 -0.10
C CYS A 43 1.40 -5.62 0.06
N SER A 44 1.11 -4.35 0.36
CA SER A 44 2.13 -3.29 0.43
C SER A 44 3.25 -3.58 1.42
N ASP A 45 2.96 -4.27 2.53
CA ASP A 45 3.99 -4.66 3.50
C ASP A 45 4.93 -5.75 2.95
N ILE A 46 4.39 -6.75 2.25
CA ILE A 46 5.17 -7.83 1.61
C ILE A 46 6.01 -7.27 0.44
N LEU A 47 5.57 -6.19 -0.21
CA LEU A 47 6.32 -5.54 -1.29
C LEU A 47 7.47 -4.63 -0.81
N LYS A 48 7.57 -4.37 0.50
CA LYS A 48 8.69 -3.61 1.10
C LYS A 48 9.95 -4.49 1.24
N PRO A 49 11.14 -3.89 1.48
CA PRO A 49 12.35 -4.66 1.78
C PRO A 49 12.12 -5.73 2.86
N GLY A 50 12.58 -6.94 2.60
CA GLY A 50 12.26 -8.15 3.35
C GLY A 50 11.32 -9.11 2.60
N GLY A 51 10.50 -8.59 1.68
CA GLY A 51 9.72 -9.43 0.76
C GLY A 51 8.78 -10.40 1.48
N TYR A 52 8.62 -11.59 0.91
CA TYR A 52 7.86 -12.70 1.52
C TYR A 52 8.45 -13.20 2.85
N GLY A 53 9.73 -12.94 3.15
CA GLY A 53 10.34 -13.31 4.43
C GLY A 53 9.67 -12.63 5.63
N ARG A 54 9.00 -11.49 5.41
CA ARG A 54 8.19 -10.81 6.43
C ARG A 54 7.04 -11.67 6.97
N LEU A 55 6.54 -12.64 6.21
CA LEU A 55 5.44 -13.51 6.66
C LEU A 55 5.77 -14.28 7.94
N GLY A 56 7.04 -14.59 8.20
CA GLY A 56 7.46 -15.17 9.47
C GLY A 56 7.11 -14.28 10.67
N GLN A 57 7.31 -12.96 10.53
CA GLN A 57 6.99 -11.98 11.57
C GLN A 57 5.49 -11.90 11.85
N TYR A 58 4.63 -12.11 10.84
CA TYR A 58 3.18 -12.16 11.06
C TYR A 58 2.82 -13.33 11.96
N LEU A 59 3.39 -14.51 11.69
CA LEU A 59 3.14 -15.70 12.50
C LEU A 59 3.67 -15.53 13.92
N GLU A 60 4.86 -14.95 14.09
CA GLU A 60 5.46 -14.66 15.40
C GLU A 60 4.62 -13.68 16.22
N GLU A 61 4.17 -12.56 15.63
CA GLU A 61 3.36 -11.56 16.33
C GLU A 61 1.95 -12.07 16.63
N ILE A 62 1.33 -12.85 15.72
CA ILE A 62 0.06 -13.54 16.01
C ILE A 62 0.23 -14.51 17.18
N ALA A 63 1.26 -15.37 17.13
CA ALA A 63 1.51 -16.35 18.18
C ALA A 63 1.78 -15.68 19.54
N ARG A 64 2.54 -14.58 19.55
CA ARG A 64 2.80 -13.78 20.76
C ARG A 64 1.50 -13.24 21.35
N ASN A 65 0.67 -12.58 20.53
CA ASN A 65 -0.61 -12.01 20.99
C ASN A 65 -1.58 -13.08 21.49
N PHE A 66 -1.60 -14.26 20.86
CA PHE A 66 -2.42 -15.39 21.32
C PHE A 66 -1.93 -15.90 22.68
N ALA A 67 -0.62 -16.05 22.86
CA ALA A 67 -0.02 -16.49 24.11
C ALA A 67 -0.27 -15.51 25.28
N GLU A 68 -0.24 -14.20 25.02
CA GLU A 68 -0.50 -13.16 26.04
C GLU A 68 -1.89 -13.29 26.69
N VAL A 69 -2.88 -13.76 25.95
CA VAL A 69 -4.25 -13.96 26.46
C VAL A 69 -4.59 -15.44 26.68
N GLY A 70 -3.63 -16.35 26.49
CA GLY A 70 -3.81 -17.79 26.67
C GLY A 70 -4.79 -18.42 25.66
N ALA A 71 -4.90 -17.88 24.45
CA ALA A 71 -5.79 -18.39 23.42
C ALA A 71 -5.08 -19.41 22.50
N ASP A 72 -5.77 -20.49 22.16
CA ASP A 72 -5.33 -21.56 21.25
C ASP A 72 -6.07 -21.54 19.89
N SER A 73 -7.07 -20.67 19.77
CA SER A 73 -7.98 -20.56 18.63
C SER A 73 -8.32 -19.09 18.35
N ILE A 74 -8.68 -18.78 17.11
CA ILE A 74 -9.05 -17.40 16.71
C ILE A 74 -10.29 -16.94 17.48
N GLU A 75 -11.27 -17.83 17.64
CA GLU A 75 -12.49 -17.60 18.42
C GLU A 75 -12.15 -17.31 19.89
N GLY A 76 -11.28 -18.12 20.51
CA GLY A 76 -10.81 -17.90 21.87
C GLY A 76 -10.08 -16.56 22.03
N PHE A 77 -9.26 -16.20 21.05
CA PHE A 77 -8.53 -14.93 21.03
C PHE A 77 -9.47 -13.72 20.93
N ILE A 78 -10.46 -13.75 20.03
CA ILE A 78 -11.48 -12.71 19.90
C ILE A 78 -12.25 -12.55 21.21
N ALA A 79 -12.75 -13.65 21.77
CA ALA A 79 -13.54 -13.66 23.00
C ALA A 79 -12.74 -13.15 24.20
N ALA A 80 -11.47 -13.54 24.31
CA ALA A 80 -10.56 -13.10 25.38
C ALA A 80 -10.31 -11.59 25.32
N ARG A 81 -9.98 -11.05 24.14
CA ARG A 81 -9.76 -9.61 23.94
C ARG A 81 -11.05 -8.81 24.16
N GLY A 82 -12.17 -9.33 23.68
CA GLY A 82 -13.49 -8.70 23.82
C GLY A 82 -14.11 -8.83 25.21
N GLN A 83 -13.59 -9.73 26.05
CA GLN A 83 -14.12 -10.09 27.37
C GLN A 83 -15.59 -10.52 27.32
N THR A 84 -15.98 -11.24 26.28
CA THR A 84 -17.32 -11.81 26.12
C THR A 84 -17.29 -13.04 25.22
N GLN A 85 -18.17 -14.01 25.47
CA GLN A 85 -18.25 -15.25 24.70
C GLN A 85 -19.02 -15.10 23.39
N ASP A 86 -19.81 -14.03 23.25
CA ASP A 86 -20.48 -13.70 21.99
C ASP A 86 -19.45 -13.10 21.02
N LEU A 87 -19.02 -13.88 20.03
CA LEU A 87 -17.98 -13.49 19.07
C LEU A 87 -18.30 -12.23 18.28
N ALA A 88 -19.57 -12.00 17.92
CA ALA A 88 -19.97 -10.82 17.16
C ALA A 88 -19.84 -9.56 18.04
N ARG A 89 -20.27 -9.65 19.30
CA ARG A 89 -20.11 -8.55 20.28
C ARG A 89 -18.65 -8.34 20.68
N ALA A 90 -17.89 -9.42 20.87
CA ALA A 90 -16.46 -9.36 21.17
C ALA A 90 -15.70 -8.66 20.04
N GLY A 91 -15.92 -9.09 18.80
CA GLY A 91 -15.32 -8.49 17.62
C GLY A 91 -15.68 -7.01 17.46
N LEU A 92 -16.96 -6.65 17.64
CA LEU A 92 -17.40 -5.26 17.55
C LEU A 92 -16.76 -4.38 18.64
N LYS A 93 -16.72 -4.84 19.90
CA LYS A 93 -16.07 -4.12 21.01
C LYS A 93 -14.57 -3.92 20.74
N ASN A 94 -13.88 -4.96 20.29
CA ASN A 94 -12.47 -4.89 19.91
C ASN A 94 -12.25 -3.89 18.77
N LEU A 95 -13.14 -3.90 17.76
CA LEU A 95 -13.09 -3.02 16.61
C LEU A 95 -13.29 -1.55 16.99
N ASP A 96 -14.25 -1.25 17.87
CA ASP A 96 -14.48 0.11 18.34
C ASP A 96 -13.28 0.66 19.10
N ALA A 97 -12.67 -0.16 19.97
CA ALA A 97 -11.46 0.21 20.70
C ALA A 97 -10.27 0.43 19.74
N TYR A 98 -10.01 -0.53 18.86
CA TYR A 98 -8.89 -0.48 17.91
C TYR A 98 -9.04 0.69 16.93
N ALA A 99 -10.22 0.87 16.32
CA ALA A 99 -10.45 1.96 15.38
C ALA A 99 -10.35 3.35 16.03
N SER A 100 -10.61 3.46 17.34
CA SER A 100 -10.41 4.71 18.09
C SER A 100 -8.94 4.97 18.39
N ALA A 101 -8.18 3.93 18.77
CA ALA A 101 -6.74 4.03 19.05
C ALA A 101 -5.93 4.41 17.79
N VAL A 102 -6.25 3.81 16.64
CA VAL A 102 -5.55 4.04 15.35
C VAL A 102 -5.59 5.50 14.89
N VAL A 103 -6.57 6.30 15.33
CA VAL A 103 -6.65 7.72 14.96
C VAL A 103 -5.50 8.53 15.55
N ALA A 104 -5.02 8.15 16.74
CA ALA A 104 -3.94 8.85 17.43
C ALA A 104 -2.55 8.30 17.09
N ASP A 105 -2.47 7.12 16.49
CA ASP A 105 -1.21 6.42 16.23
C ASP A 105 -0.41 7.09 15.08
N GLU A 106 0.82 7.46 15.40
CA GLU A 106 1.78 8.10 14.49
C GLU A 106 2.13 7.24 13.27
N ALA A 107 2.03 5.91 13.36
CA ALA A 107 2.27 4.99 12.25
C ALA A 107 1.32 5.25 11.07
N TYR A 108 0.12 5.78 11.33
CA TYR A 108 -0.90 6.03 10.31
C TYR A 108 -0.99 7.51 9.88
N GLN A 109 -0.15 8.38 10.43
CA GLN A 109 -0.14 9.79 10.07
C GLN A 109 0.51 10.01 8.70
N LYS A 110 -0.12 10.83 7.85
CA LYS A 110 0.37 11.15 6.50
C LYS A 110 1.80 11.72 6.52
N SER A 111 2.12 12.51 7.53
CA SER A 111 3.43 13.15 7.73
C SER A 111 4.59 12.16 7.86
N ARG A 112 4.32 10.92 8.31
CA ARG A 112 5.34 9.88 8.43
C ARG A 112 5.79 9.31 7.08
N PHE A 113 5.00 9.50 6.03
CA PHE A 113 5.35 9.04 4.69
C PHE A 113 6.17 10.13 3.98
N PRO A 114 7.44 9.88 3.64
CA PRO A 114 8.36 10.89 3.09
C PRO A 114 8.06 11.27 1.63
N TYR A 115 7.00 10.71 1.04
CA TYR A 115 6.75 10.82 -0.38
C TYR A 115 6.35 12.25 -0.75
N GLU A 116 7.18 12.87 -1.58
CA GLU A 116 6.77 14.06 -2.32
C GLU A 116 5.59 13.73 -3.24
N ASN A 117 4.77 14.74 -3.52
CA ASN A 117 3.63 14.57 -4.40
C ASN A 117 4.09 14.15 -5.81
N ILE A 118 3.76 12.93 -6.22
CA ILE A 118 4.06 12.41 -7.58
C ILE A 118 3.14 13.01 -8.67
N LYS A 119 2.08 13.73 -8.29
CA LYS A 119 1.13 14.33 -9.23
C LYS A 119 1.79 15.49 -9.96
N THR A 120 1.53 15.57 -11.25
CA THR A 120 1.92 16.71 -12.10
C THR A 120 0.83 17.78 -12.08
N PRO A 121 1.15 19.05 -12.38
CA PRO A 121 0.15 20.12 -12.53
C PRO A 121 -0.84 19.91 -13.68
N ARG A 122 -0.56 18.97 -14.58
CA ARG A 122 -1.42 18.65 -15.73
C ARG A 122 -2.79 18.16 -15.25
N GLU A 123 -3.84 18.84 -15.69
CA GLU A 123 -5.22 18.43 -15.47
C GLU A 123 -5.53 17.12 -16.22
N LEU A 124 -6.20 16.19 -15.55
CA LEU A 124 -6.64 14.92 -16.14
C LEU A 124 -8.13 15.04 -16.45
N THR A 125 -8.46 15.20 -17.72
CA THR A 125 -9.85 15.15 -18.18
C THR A 125 -10.36 13.71 -18.24
N ALA A 126 -11.66 13.50 -18.38
CA ALA A 126 -12.30 12.18 -18.32
C ALA A 126 -11.69 11.13 -19.27
N PHE A 127 -11.02 11.54 -20.35
CA PHE A 127 -10.45 10.66 -21.37
C PHE A 127 -8.92 10.73 -21.50
N ASP A 128 -8.23 11.44 -20.60
CA ASP A 128 -6.79 11.71 -20.69
C ASP A 128 -6.00 11.12 -19.51
N CYS A 129 -6.20 9.83 -19.23
CA CYS A 129 -5.47 9.10 -18.18
C CYS A 129 -4.10 8.55 -18.63
N VAL A 130 -3.62 8.87 -19.84
CA VAL A 130 -2.58 8.07 -20.52
C VAL A 130 -1.18 8.71 -20.49
N LYS A 131 -1.05 9.99 -20.18
CA LYS A 131 0.27 10.63 -20.20
C LYS A 131 1.06 10.32 -18.94
N ALA A 132 2.18 9.61 -19.12
CA ALA A 132 3.08 9.29 -18.02
C ALA A 132 3.72 10.57 -17.43
N PRO A 133 3.84 10.66 -16.10
CA PRO A 133 4.35 11.86 -15.44
C PRO A 133 5.79 12.18 -15.83
N CYS A 134 6.62 11.18 -16.13
CA CYS A 134 7.99 11.38 -16.62
C CYS A 134 8.08 12.23 -17.90
N VAL A 135 7.11 12.10 -18.80
CA VAL A 135 7.08 12.89 -20.05
C VAL A 135 6.83 14.36 -19.74
N SER A 136 5.93 14.65 -18.79
CA SER A 136 5.62 16.02 -18.38
C SER A 136 6.70 16.65 -17.50
N THR A 137 7.46 15.84 -16.76
CA THR A 137 8.56 16.31 -15.91
C THR A 137 9.87 16.49 -16.69
N CYS A 138 10.06 15.74 -17.78
CA CYS A 138 11.23 15.89 -18.63
C CYS A 138 11.23 17.28 -19.30
N PRO A 139 12.28 18.11 -19.11
CA PRO A 139 12.32 19.47 -19.69
C PRO A 139 12.20 19.50 -21.21
N VAL A 140 12.66 18.45 -21.88
CA VAL A 140 12.60 18.30 -23.35
C VAL A 140 11.46 17.38 -23.82
N SER A 141 10.55 16.99 -22.91
CA SER A 141 9.36 16.16 -23.22
C SER A 141 9.68 14.85 -23.96
N GLN A 142 10.77 14.17 -23.59
CA GLN A 142 11.11 12.85 -24.16
C GLN A 142 9.99 11.82 -23.92
N ASP A 143 9.77 10.93 -24.89
CA ASP A 143 8.86 9.79 -24.75
C ASP A 143 9.55 8.62 -24.01
N ILE A 144 9.82 8.86 -22.72
CA ILE A 144 10.48 7.91 -21.82
C ILE A 144 9.79 6.54 -21.78
N PRO A 145 8.45 6.45 -21.65
CA PRO A 145 7.78 5.17 -21.63
C PRO A 145 8.02 4.35 -22.90
N ARG A 146 7.97 4.97 -24.08
CA ARG A 146 8.09 4.24 -25.35
C ARG A 146 9.51 3.76 -25.63
N TYR A 147 10.54 4.55 -25.37
CA TYR A 147 11.91 4.04 -25.54
C TYR A 147 12.24 2.97 -24.49
N MET A 148 11.78 3.13 -23.24
CA MET A 148 11.98 2.12 -22.19
C MET A 148 11.26 0.81 -22.50
N TYR A 149 10.07 0.86 -23.11
CA TYR A 149 9.35 -0.32 -23.61
C TYR A 149 10.17 -1.12 -24.63
N HIS A 150 10.90 -0.44 -25.52
CA HIS A 150 11.78 -1.09 -26.49
C HIS A 150 13.07 -1.61 -25.85
N THR A 151 13.69 -0.82 -24.97
CA THR A 151 14.88 -1.20 -24.21
C THR A 151 14.65 -2.46 -23.37
N ALA A 152 13.53 -2.56 -22.67
CA ALA A 152 13.18 -3.73 -21.85
C ALA A 152 13.01 -5.04 -22.65
N ARG A 153 12.85 -4.94 -23.98
CA ARG A 153 12.76 -6.08 -24.91
C ARG A 153 14.03 -6.29 -25.73
N GLY A 154 15.11 -5.55 -25.44
CA GLY A 154 16.36 -5.62 -26.21
C GLY A 154 16.30 -4.96 -27.60
N HIS A 155 15.25 -4.21 -27.93
CA HIS A 155 15.08 -3.55 -29.22
C HIS A 155 15.76 -2.17 -29.26
N TYR A 156 17.08 -2.13 -29.08
CA TYR A 156 17.83 -0.88 -28.87
C TYR A 156 17.75 0.10 -30.05
N GLN A 157 17.72 -0.39 -31.30
CA GLN A 157 17.58 0.48 -32.48
C GLN A 157 16.23 1.20 -32.50
N LYS A 158 15.15 0.51 -32.08
CA LYS A 158 13.83 1.13 -31.97
C LYS A 158 13.79 2.13 -30.82
N ALA A 159 14.43 1.82 -29.70
CA ALA A 159 14.55 2.77 -28.58
C ALA A 159 15.29 4.05 -29.00
N MET A 160 16.39 3.92 -29.74
CA MET A 160 17.13 5.07 -30.29
C MET A 160 16.28 5.87 -31.28
N ALA A 161 15.54 5.21 -32.16
CA ALA A 161 14.64 5.89 -33.10
C ALA A 161 13.60 6.76 -32.36
N VAL A 162 12.99 6.23 -31.30
CA VAL A 162 12.05 6.97 -30.45
C VAL A 162 12.67 8.23 -29.85
N ILE A 163 13.90 8.14 -29.34
CA ILE A 163 14.61 9.28 -28.75
C ILE A 163 14.88 10.34 -29.82
N LEU A 164 15.35 9.91 -30.99
CA LEU A 164 15.69 10.80 -32.11
C LEU A 164 14.48 11.55 -32.70
N GLU A 165 13.25 11.09 -32.48
CA GLU A 165 12.04 11.80 -32.92
C GLU A 165 11.89 13.19 -32.29
N THR A 166 12.37 13.37 -31.06
CA THR A 166 12.25 14.64 -30.31
C THR A 166 13.56 15.16 -29.76
N ASN A 167 14.67 14.43 -29.92
CA ASN A 167 15.99 14.81 -29.45
C ASN A 167 17.09 14.55 -30.51
N PRO A 168 17.59 15.59 -31.17
CA PRO A 168 18.65 15.46 -32.17
C PRO A 168 20.05 15.17 -31.55
N PHE A 169 20.24 15.37 -30.25
CA PHE A 169 21.53 15.23 -29.57
C PHE A 169 21.45 14.34 -28.32
N PRO A 170 21.06 13.06 -28.45
CA PRO A 170 20.85 12.17 -27.30
C PRO A 170 22.09 11.91 -26.47
N ASN A 171 23.26 11.87 -27.11
CA ASN A 171 24.53 11.69 -26.41
C ASN A 171 24.83 12.89 -25.49
N VAL A 172 24.60 14.12 -25.95
CA VAL A 172 24.86 15.32 -25.14
C VAL A 172 23.84 15.41 -24.01
N GLN A 173 22.55 15.22 -24.29
CA GLN A 173 21.51 15.23 -23.27
C GLN A 173 21.78 14.17 -22.19
N GLY A 174 22.18 12.96 -22.56
CA GLY A 174 22.49 11.89 -21.62
C GLY A 174 23.58 12.28 -20.61
N MET A 175 24.55 13.09 -21.03
CA MET A 175 25.65 13.55 -20.17
C MET A 175 25.24 14.63 -19.16
N VAL A 176 24.21 15.43 -19.48
CA VAL A 176 23.75 16.55 -18.63
C VAL A 176 22.40 16.29 -17.95
N CYS A 177 21.83 15.10 -18.14
CA CYS A 177 20.53 14.73 -17.60
C CYS A 177 20.57 14.68 -16.06
N ASP A 178 19.72 15.46 -15.42
CA ASP A 178 19.52 15.52 -13.97
C ASP A 178 18.47 14.53 -13.46
N HIS A 179 17.86 13.76 -14.37
CA HIS A 179 16.92 12.67 -14.07
C HIS A 179 15.70 13.08 -13.25
N LEU A 180 15.24 14.34 -13.35
CA LEU A 180 14.06 14.82 -12.61
C LEU A 180 12.81 13.97 -12.84
N CYS A 181 12.69 13.38 -14.03
CA CYS A 181 11.59 12.50 -14.41
C CYS A 181 11.53 11.21 -13.56
N GLN A 182 12.63 10.76 -12.95
CA GLN A 182 12.65 9.58 -12.09
C GLN A 182 11.82 9.80 -10.83
N PHE A 183 11.93 10.96 -10.17
CA PHE A 183 11.20 11.28 -8.94
C PHE A 183 9.67 11.22 -9.06
N LYS A 184 9.13 11.32 -10.29
CA LYS A 184 7.67 11.23 -10.52
C LYS A 184 7.24 9.88 -11.11
N CYS A 185 8.16 9.12 -11.70
CA CYS A 185 7.83 7.96 -12.52
C CYS A 185 8.25 6.62 -11.91
N THR A 186 9.26 6.60 -11.05
CA THR A 186 9.63 5.40 -10.31
C THR A 186 8.80 5.36 -9.01
N ARG A 187 8.32 4.17 -8.64
CA ARG A 187 7.50 3.97 -7.43
C ARG A 187 8.35 3.89 -6.14
N LEU A 188 9.63 4.25 -6.20
CA LEU A 188 10.65 3.93 -5.18
C LEU A 188 11.54 5.13 -4.80
N ASN A 189 11.00 6.35 -4.82
CA ASN A 189 11.58 7.49 -4.09
C ASN A 189 10.58 7.91 -3.01
#